data_AF-A0A3L7R0L0-F1
#
_entry.id   AF-A0A3L7R0L0-F1
#
_cell.length_a   1.000
_cell.length_b   1.000
_cell.length_c   1.000
_cell.angle_alpha   90.00
_cell.angle_beta   90.00
_cell.angle_gamma   90.00
#
_symmetry.space_group_name_H-M   'P 1'
#
loop_
_entity.id
_entity.type
_entity.pdbx_description
1 polymer ?
#
loop_
_entity_poly.entity_id
_entity_poly.type
_entity_poly.pdbx_seq_one_letter_code
_entity_poly.pdbx_strand_id
1 'polypeptide(L)'
;MSVSATAPVPAAPAGNHGATAILEVAERLYAMQPEWVIFFREVLGVDGIVRRTFRDTDSLIRFECSPQYARIREMLNELRNRQQEQPSQRVTQRVVTVRMPRALHETLKAEAEQMRVSINTLCISKLIQLLDGGKDSSMGALQNHAADSREAGDHSGEAMRLKKIGLE
;
A
#
# COMPACT_ATOMS: atom_id res chain seq x y z
N MET A 1 72.88 14.48 10.56
CA MET A 1 72.14 15.71 10.91
C MET A 1 70.94 15.80 9.99
N SER A 2 69.76 15.87 10.57
CA SER A 2 68.48 15.45 9.99
C SER A 2 67.97 16.35 8.86
N VAL A 3 67.38 15.70 7.86
CA VAL A 3 66.73 16.29 6.69
C VAL A 3 65.39 16.92 7.05
N SER A 4 65.14 18.08 6.43
CA SER A 4 63.92 18.89 6.49
C SER A 4 62.64 18.10 6.28
N ALA A 5 61.71 18.20 7.24
CA ALA A 5 60.32 17.81 7.06
C ALA A 5 59.51 19.03 6.59
N THR A 6 59.35 19.18 5.28
CA THR A 6 58.20 19.91 4.72
C THR A 6 57.00 18.98 4.80
N ALA A 7 56.16 19.16 5.82
CA ALA A 7 54.85 18.54 5.88
C ALA A 7 53.84 19.47 5.14
N PRO A 8 52.98 18.92 4.26
CA PRO A 8 51.93 19.71 3.62
C PRO A 8 50.81 20.05 4.62
N VAL A 9 50.30 21.26 4.48
CA VAL A 9 49.17 21.86 5.22
C VAL A 9 47.84 21.19 4.82
N PRO A 10 46.72 21.44 5.53
CA PRO A 10 45.95 20.48 6.32
C PRO A 10 44.80 19.82 5.53
N ALA A 11 44.52 18.55 5.79
CA ALA A 11 43.26 17.93 5.36
C ALA A 11 42.11 18.51 6.19
N ALA A 12 41.36 19.45 5.62
CA ALA A 12 40.16 20.03 6.21
C ALA A 12 39.12 18.94 6.54
N PRO A 13 38.30 19.11 7.59
CA PRO A 13 37.27 18.15 7.99
C PRO A 13 36.10 18.20 7.01
N ALA A 14 36.20 17.46 5.91
CA ALA A 14 35.16 17.34 4.90
C ALA A 14 33.85 16.69 5.43
N GLY A 15 33.86 16.14 6.65
CA GLY A 15 32.72 15.45 7.25
C GLY A 15 31.50 16.35 7.56
N ASN A 16 31.73 17.57 8.06
CA ASN A 16 30.61 18.45 8.49
C ASN A 16 29.92 19.16 7.32
N HIS A 17 30.67 19.58 6.30
CA HIS A 17 30.10 20.27 5.14
C HIS A 17 29.25 19.32 4.29
N GLY A 18 29.68 18.06 4.15
CA GLY A 18 28.90 17.02 3.48
C GLY A 18 27.59 16.71 4.24
N ALA A 19 27.65 16.64 5.57
CA ALA A 19 26.46 16.39 6.40
C ALA A 19 25.40 17.50 6.27
N THR A 20 25.81 18.76 6.27
CA THR A 20 24.90 19.91 6.08
C THR A 20 24.29 19.92 4.68
N ALA A 21 25.10 19.66 3.64
CA ALA A 21 24.60 19.61 2.26
C ALA A 21 23.58 18.48 2.04
N ILE A 22 23.78 17.31 2.67
CA ILE A 22 22.80 16.21 2.64
C ILE A 22 21.49 16.63 3.30
N LEU A 23 21.55 17.33 4.44
CA LEU A 23 20.36 17.80 5.14
C LEU A 23 19.56 18.79 4.28
N GLU A 24 20.21 19.77 3.64
CA GLU A 24 19.52 20.73 2.77
C GLU A 24 18.81 20.05 1.58
N VAL A 25 19.46 19.04 0.99
CA VAL A 25 18.86 18.26 -0.10
C VAL A 25 17.69 17.41 0.41
N ALA A 26 17.84 16.79 1.59
CA ALA A 26 16.78 16.03 2.23
C ALA A 26 15.57 16.92 2.57
N GLU A 27 15.78 18.13 3.08
CA GLU A 27 14.72 19.11 3.36
C GLU A 27 13.99 19.54 2.09
N ARG A 28 14.72 19.80 1.01
CA ARG A 28 14.12 20.11 -0.29
C ARG A 28 13.28 18.95 -0.83
N LEU A 29 13.77 17.72 -0.73
CA LEU A 29 13.03 16.53 -1.13
C LEU A 29 11.79 16.33 -0.26
N TYR A 30 11.90 16.52 1.05
CA TYR A 30 10.78 16.41 1.98
C TYR A 30 9.70 17.46 1.74
N ALA A 31 10.08 18.69 1.36
CA ALA A 31 9.13 19.75 1.00
C ALA A 31 8.24 19.38 -0.20
N MET A 32 8.72 18.52 -1.11
CA MET A 32 7.93 17.95 -2.20
C MET A 32 6.94 16.86 -1.75
N GLN A 33 6.95 16.51 -0.46
CA GLN A 33 6.07 15.53 0.17
C GLN A 33 6.04 14.15 -0.54
N PRO A 34 7.20 13.55 -0.87
CA PRO A 34 7.25 12.26 -1.54
C PRO A 34 6.72 11.12 -0.65
N GLU A 35 6.42 9.98 -1.27
CA GLU A 35 6.22 8.71 -0.57
C GLU A 35 7.46 8.34 0.24
N TRP A 36 7.29 7.73 1.43
CA TRP A 36 8.44 7.45 2.32
C TRP A 36 9.46 6.52 1.65
N VAL A 37 9.00 5.60 0.79
CA VAL A 37 9.87 4.67 0.04
C VAL A 37 10.76 5.42 -0.94
N ILE A 38 10.22 6.44 -1.62
CA ILE A 38 10.97 7.27 -2.57
C ILE A 38 11.99 8.12 -1.81
N PHE A 39 11.58 8.75 -0.71
CA PHE A 39 12.49 9.52 0.14
C PHE A 39 13.63 8.65 0.68
N PHE A 40 13.32 7.46 1.19
CA PHE A 40 14.32 6.51 1.67
C PHE A 40 15.29 6.12 0.57
N ARG A 41 14.80 5.77 -0.63
CA ARG A 41 15.67 5.32 -1.73
C ARG A 41 16.64 6.42 -2.19
N GLU A 42 16.16 7.65 -2.31
CA GLU A 42 16.97 8.77 -2.81
C GLU A 42 17.96 9.30 -1.77
N VAL A 43 17.64 9.25 -0.48
CA VAL A 43 18.51 9.78 0.59
C VAL A 43 19.39 8.69 1.20
N LEU A 44 18.78 7.59 1.67
CA LEU A 44 19.41 6.53 2.47
C LEU A 44 19.62 5.21 1.73
N GLY A 45 19.09 5.08 0.51
CA GLY A 45 19.16 3.86 -0.28
C GLY A 45 20.58 3.52 -0.75
N VAL A 46 20.70 2.36 -1.39
CA VAL A 46 21.97 1.85 -1.95
C VAL A 46 22.63 2.84 -2.93
N ASP A 47 21.80 3.58 -3.68
CA ASP A 47 22.20 4.65 -4.60
C ASP A 47 21.96 6.07 -4.05
N GLY A 48 21.64 6.17 -2.76
CA GLY A 48 21.23 7.41 -2.12
C GLY A 48 22.36 8.43 -1.93
N ILE A 49 21.97 9.67 -1.72
CA ILE A 49 22.89 10.81 -1.59
C ILE A 49 23.89 10.61 -0.44
N VAL A 50 23.49 9.94 0.66
CA VAL A 50 24.38 9.62 1.79
C VAL A 50 25.54 8.72 1.36
N ARG A 51 25.26 7.64 0.62
CA ARG A 51 26.29 6.69 0.14
C ARG A 51 27.16 7.28 -0.97
N ARG A 52 26.62 8.19 -1.78
CA ARG A 52 27.40 8.93 -2.79
C ARG A 52 28.40 9.90 -2.16
N THR A 53 28.02 10.52 -1.04
CA THR A 53 28.81 11.54 -0.34
C THR A 53 29.84 10.89 0.58
N PHE A 54 29.45 9.87 1.34
CA PHE A 54 30.33 9.12 2.24
C PHE A 54 30.63 7.74 1.64
N ARG A 55 31.73 7.65 0.89
CA ARG A 55 32.20 6.38 0.29
C ARG A 55 32.91 5.47 1.29
N ASP A 56 33.34 6.03 2.41
CA ASP A 56 34.10 5.36 3.45
C ASP A 56 33.22 5.00 4.65
N THR A 57 33.33 3.76 5.13
CA THR A 57 32.50 3.21 6.21
C THR A 57 32.67 3.99 7.51
N ASP A 58 33.89 4.43 7.82
CA ASP A 58 34.25 5.17 9.03
C ASP A 58 33.61 6.56 9.03
N SER A 59 33.50 7.17 7.85
CA SER A 59 32.83 8.45 7.65
C SER A 59 31.30 8.34 7.75
N LEU A 60 30.74 7.21 7.30
CA LEU A 60 29.31 6.93 7.37
C LEU A 60 28.86 6.71 8.82
N ILE A 61 29.63 5.96 9.61
CA ILE A 61 29.36 5.76 11.05
C ILE A 61 29.35 7.09 11.81
N ARG A 62 30.30 7.99 11.50
CA ARG A 62 30.33 9.34 12.10
C ARG A 62 29.11 10.16 11.72
N PHE A 63 28.65 10.04 10.48
CA PHE A 63 27.43 10.71 10.01
C PHE A 63 26.18 10.15 10.69
N GLU A 64 26.08 8.85 10.94
CA GLU A 64 24.95 8.25 11.67
C GLU A 64 24.84 8.74 13.13
N CYS A 65 25.97 9.10 13.75
CA CYS A 65 25.99 9.72 15.08
C CYS A 65 25.73 11.24 15.05
N SER A 66 25.58 11.85 13.88
CA SER A 66 25.43 13.30 13.73
C SER A 66 23.98 13.75 13.94
N PRO A 67 23.76 14.99 14.43
CA PRO A 67 22.40 15.55 14.59
C PRO A 67 21.66 15.71 13.24
N GLN A 68 22.39 15.87 12.13
CA GLN A 68 21.82 15.96 10.79
C GLN A 68 21.13 14.65 10.40
N TYR A 69 21.75 13.52 10.71
CA TYR A 69 21.15 12.21 10.47
C TYR A 69 19.92 11.96 11.35
N ALA A 70 19.95 12.41 12.61
CA ALA A 70 18.78 12.36 13.48
C ALA A 70 17.59 13.10 12.86
N ARG A 71 17.83 14.31 12.32
CA ARG A 71 16.79 15.10 11.65
C ARG A 71 16.21 14.41 10.41
N ILE A 72 17.06 13.81 9.57
CA ILE A 72 16.61 13.04 8.40
C ILE A 72 15.74 11.83 8.82
N ARG A 73 16.10 11.16 9.93
CA ARG A 73 15.29 10.06 10.47
C ARG A 73 13.95 10.53 11.02
N GLU A 74 13.87 11.69 11.65
CA GLU A 74 12.60 12.30 12.08
C GLU A 74 11.69 12.54 10.88
N MET A 75 12.20 13.19 9.83
CA MET A 75 11.46 13.46 8.60
C MET A 75 10.96 12.16 7.93
N LEU A 76 11.80 11.11 7.90
CA LEU A 76 11.39 9.81 7.40
C LEU A 76 10.29 9.17 8.26
N ASN A 77 10.38 9.30 9.58
CA ASN A 77 9.36 8.77 10.48
C ASN A 77 8.02 9.49 10.31
N GLU A 78 8.05 10.81 10.12
CA GLU A 78 6.86 11.61 9.79
C GLU A 78 6.22 11.17 8.47
N LEU A 79 7.01 10.99 7.40
CA LEU A 79 6.51 10.48 6.12
C LEU A 79 5.91 9.08 6.26
N ARG A 80 6.54 8.21 7.05
CA ARG A 80 6.07 6.85 7.31
C ARG A 80 4.75 6.84 8.09
N ASN A 81 4.64 7.63 9.15
CA ASN A 81 3.41 7.75 9.94
C ASN A 81 2.28 8.31 9.08
N ARG A 82 2.55 9.37 8.30
CA ARG A 82 1.57 9.94 7.38
C ARG A 82 1.06 8.93 6.35
N GLN A 83 1.94 8.07 5.83
CA GLN A 83 1.57 7.02 4.89
C GLN A 83 0.87 5.83 5.55
N GLN A 84 1.10 5.59 6.84
CA GLN A 84 0.34 4.60 7.60
C GLN A 84 -1.07 5.12 7.94
N GLU A 85 -1.20 6.42 8.21
CA GLU A 85 -2.48 7.12 8.41
C GLU A 85 -3.23 7.40 7.10
N GLN A 86 -2.53 7.41 5.96
CA GLN A 86 -3.13 7.32 4.63
C GLN A 86 -3.19 5.86 4.20
N PRO A 87 -4.26 5.10 4.51
CA PRO A 87 -4.41 3.73 4.05
C PRO A 87 -4.39 3.72 2.52
N SER A 88 -3.21 3.43 1.95
CA SER A 88 -2.89 3.40 0.53
C SER A 88 -3.22 4.69 -0.23
N GLN A 89 -2.29 5.12 -1.07
CA GLN A 89 -2.63 5.73 -2.35
C GLN A 89 -3.82 4.93 -2.92
N ARG A 90 -5.04 5.47 -2.79
CA ARG A 90 -6.23 4.83 -3.33
C ARG A 90 -5.96 4.72 -4.82
N VAL A 91 -5.61 3.53 -5.30
CA VAL A 91 -5.59 3.21 -6.72
C VAL A 91 -6.83 3.86 -7.29
N THR A 92 -6.66 4.76 -8.27
CA THR A 92 -7.77 5.57 -8.77
C THR A 92 -8.89 4.64 -9.19
N GLN A 93 -9.92 4.52 -8.35
CA GLN A 93 -11.00 3.58 -8.58
C GLN A 93 -11.80 4.11 -9.76
N ARG A 94 -11.94 3.28 -10.79
CA ARG A 94 -12.80 3.56 -11.95
C ARG A 94 -14.07 2.72 -11.79
N VAL A 95 -15.21 3.34 -12.07
CA VAL A 95 -16.51 2.69 -11.99
C VAL A 95 -16.88 2.19 -13.38
N VAL A 96 -17.26 0.91 -13.46
CA VAL A 96 -17.86 0.32 -14.66
C VAL A 96 -19.33 0.03 -14.36
N THR A 97 -20.23 0.62 -15.14
CA THR A 97 -21.67 0.35 -15.04
C THR A 97 -22.08 -0.65 -16.10
N VAL A 98 -22.61 -1.80 -15.69
CA VAL A 98 -23.08 -2.87 -16.57
C VAL A 98 -24.61 -2.94 -16.54
N ARG A 99 -25.24 -3.04 -17.71
CA ARG A 99 -26.68 -3.35 -17.82
C ARG A 99 -26.84 -4.84 -18.05
N MET A 100 -27.71 -5.48 -17.26
CA MET A 100 -27.98 -6.91 -17.37
C MET A 100 -29.46 -7.21 -17.16
N PRO A 101 -29.99 -8.29 -17.76
CA PRO A 101 -31.37 -8.73 -17.53
C PRO A 101 -31.63 -9.06 -16.06
N ARG A 102 -32.85 -8.76 -15.57
CA ARG A 102 -33.23 -8.96 -14.16
C ARG A 102 -32.99 -10.39 -13.68
N ALA A 103 -33.38 -11.38 -14.49
CA ALA A 103 -33.22 -12.79 -14.13
C ALA A 103 -31.75 -13.16 -13.87
N LEU A 104 -30.82 -12.67 -14.71
CA LEU A 104 -29.39 -12.92 -14.55
C LEU A 104 -28.85 -12.28 -13.26
N HIS A 105 -29.28 -11.05 -12.96
CA HIS A 105 -28.89 -10.36 -11.73
C HIS A 105 -29.39 -11.10 -10.48
N GLU A 106 -30.61 -11.62 -10.51
CA GLU A 106 -31.19 -12.40 -9.40
C GLU A 106 -30.42 -13.72 -9.18
N THR A 107 -30.02 -14.41 -10.26
CA THR A 107 -29.15 -15.59 -10.16
C THR A 107 -27.79 -15.27 -9.53
N LEU A 108 -27.12 -14.20 -9.99
CA LEU A 108 -25.82 -13.79 -9.42
C LEU A 108 -25.95 -13.36 -7.95
N LYS A 109 -27.06 -12.72 -7.58
CA LYS A 109 -27.34 -12.34 -6.19
C LYS A 109 -27.46 -13.57 -5.30
N ALA A 110 -28.25 -14.56 -5.69
CA ALA A 110 -28.40 -15.79 -4.93
C ALA A 110 -27.07 -16.54 -4.76
N GLU A 111 -26.26 -16.59 -5.83
CA GLU A 111 -24.93 -17.22 -5.79
C GLU A 111 -23.95 -16.47 -4.86
N ALA A 112 -23.96 -15.13 -4.90
CA ALA A 112 -23.13 -14.31 -4.04
C ALA A 112 -23.52 -14.46 -2.55
N GLU A 113 -24.81 -14.55 -2.25
CA GLU A 113 -25.33 -14.82 -0.90
C GLU A 113 -24.87 -16.19 -0.39
N GLN A 114 -24.91 -17.23 -1.23
CA GLN A 114 -24.41 -18.57 -0.88
C GLN A 114 -22.92 -18.56 -0.54
N MET A 115 -22.11 -17.77 -1.26
CA MET A 115 -20.66 -17.64 -1.02
C MET A 115 -20.31 -16.55 0.01
N ARG A 116 -21.29 -15.86 0.60
CA ARG A 116 -21.11 -14.74 1.55
C ARG A 116 -20.20 -13.62 1.02
N VAL A 117 -20.28 -13.33 -0.27
CA VAL A 117 -19.55 -12.23 -0.92
C VAL A 117 -20.53 -11.21 -1.51
N SER A 118 -20.04 -10.00 -1.82
CA SER A 118 -20.86 -9.03 -2.54
C SER A 118 -21.06 -9.46 -4.00
N ILE A 119 -22.19 -9.06 -4.61
CA ILE A 119 -22.44 -9.28 -6.04
C ILE A 119 -21.27 -8.76 -6.88
N ASN A 120 -20.73 -7.59 -6.54
CA ASN A 120 -19.61 -6.98 -7.26
C ASN A 120 -18.34 -7.84 -7.16
N THR A 121 -18.04 -8.36 -5.96
CA THR A 121 -16.91 -9.27 -5.73
C THR A 121 -17.06 -10.52 -6.58
N LEU A 122 -18.24 -11.14 -6.59
CA LEU A 122 -18.50 -12.33 -7.39
C LEU A 122 -18.36 -12.06 -8.90
N CYS A 123 -18.94 -10.96 -9.39
CA CYS A 123 -18.85 -10.57 -10.80
C CYS A 123 -17.39 -10.36 -11.23
N ILE A 124 -16.61 -9.63 -10.44
CA ILE A 124 -15.18 -9.40 -10.72
C ILE A 124 -14.42 -10.72 -10.73
N SER A 125 -14.64 -11.59 -9.74
CA SER A 125 -13.99 -12.91 -9.68
C SER A 125 -14.32 -13.77 -10.89
N LYS A 126 -15.59 -13.81 -11.34
CA LYS A 126 -15.99 -14.55 -12.56
C LYS A 126 -15.36 -13.97 -13.82
N LEU A 127 -15.26 -12.64 -13.94
CA LEU A 127 -14.59 -11.99 -15.07
C LEU A 127 -13.10 -12.34 -15.11
N ILE A 128 -12.42 -12.31 -13.95
CA ILE A 128 -11.00 -12.70 -13.83
C ILE A 128 -10.82 -14.17 -14.20
N GLN A 129 -11.65 -15.08 -13.68
CA GLN A 129 -11.60 -16.51 -14.01
C GLN A 129 -11.75 -16.77 -15.52
N LEU A 130 -12.60 -16.01 -16.22
CA LEU A 130 -12.72 -16.12 -17.68
C LEU A 130 -11.48 -15.61 -18.41
N LEU A 131 -10.84 -14.54 -17.92
CA LEU A 131 -9.60 -14.01 -18.49
C LEU A 131 -8.40 -14.96 -18.24
N ASP A 132 -8.38 -15.62 -17.09
CA ASP A 132 -7.34 -16.58 -16.71
C ASP A 132 -7.55 -17.93 -17.43
N GLY A 133 -8.79 -18.43 -17.48
CA GLY A 133 -9.16 -19.66 -18.20
C GLY A 133 -9.06 -19.54 -19.72
N GLY A 134 -9.03 -18.31 -20.25
CA GLY A 134 -8.66 -18.03 -21.64
C GLY A 134 -7.18 -18.26 -21.96
N LYS A 135 -6.32 -18.43 -20.94
CA LYS A 135 -4.91 -18.80 -21.11
C LYS A 135 -4.66 -20.30 -20.97
N ASP A 136 -5.49 -21.03 -20.23
CA ASP A 136 -5.26 -22.44 -19.88
C ASP A 136 -6.49 -23.33 -20.09
N SER A 137 -7.18 -23.23 -21.22
CA SER A 137 -8.14 -24.27 -21.66
C SER A 137 -7.44 -25.50 -22.31
N SER A 138 -6.28 -25.86 -21.77
CA SER A 138 -5.83 -27.25 -21.72
C SER A 138 -5.54 -27.59 -20.26
N MET A 139 -6.28 -28.57 -19.71
CA MET A 139 -6.22 -29.13 -18.34
C MET A 139 -6.72 -28.22 -17.20
N GLY A 140 -7.65 -28.59 -16.33
CA GLY A 140 -8.13 -29.91 -15.91
C GLY A 140 -8.11 -29.99 -14.39
N ALA A 141 -9.30 -30.10 -13.78
CA ALA A 141 -9.60 -30.62 -12.43
C ALA A 141 -8.88 -30.04 -11.19
N LEU A 142 -9.66 -29.61 -10.20
CA LEU A 142 -9.93 -30.44 -9.02
C LEU A 142 -10.91 -29.74 -8.06
N GLN A 143 -11.68 -30.61 -7.42
CA GLN A 143 -12.87 -30.36 -6.61
C GLN A 143 -12.55 -30.64 -5.13
N ASN A 144 -13.36 -30.03 -4.25
CA ASN A 144 -13.64 -30.36 -2.83
C ASN A 144 -12.89 -29.54 -1.75
N HIS A 145 -13.65 -28.77 -0.98
CA HIS A 145 -14.10 -29.21 0.35
C HIS A 145 -15.34 -28.41 0.81
N ALA A 146 -16.36 -29.15 1.25
CA ALA A 146 -17.62 -28.69 1.82
C ALA A 146 -17.64 -28.84 3.36
N ALA A 147 -18.68 -28.29 3.99
CA ALA A 147 -19.07 -28.29 5.42
C ALA A 147 -18.41 -27.18 6.25
N ASP A 148 -19.14 -26.25 6.87
CA ASP A 148 -20.16 -26.49 7.88
C ASP A 148 -21.22 -25.36 7.93
N SER A 149 -22.49 -25.73 8.05
CA SER A 149 -23.69 -24.88 7.99
C SER A 149 -24.50 -25.02 9.27
N ARG A 150 -25.18 -23.93 9.72
CA ARG A 150 -26.54 -23.84 10.33
C ARG A 150 -26.65 -22.57 11.20
N GLU A 151 -27.72 -21.75 11.24
CA GLU A 151 -29.20 -21.86 11.04
C GLU A 151 -29.75 -20.48 10.52
N ALA A 152 -30.58 -20.36 9.46
CA ALA A 152 -32.08 -20.38 9.40
C ALA A 152 -32.78 -19.46 10.44
N GLY A 153 -33.67 -18.47 10.18
CA GLY A 153 -34.51 -18.09 9.04
C GLY A 153 -35.97 -18.56 9.23
N ASP A 154 -36.98 -17.67 9.33
CA ASP A 154 -38.35 -17.88 8.78
C ASP A 154 -39.28 -16.63 8.91
N HIS A 155 -40.07 -16.35 7.86
CA HIS A 155 -41.36 -15.66 7.94
C HIS A 155 -42.18 -15.98 6.67
N SER A 156 -43.31 -16.67 6.87
CA SER A 156 -44.26 -17.12 5.85
C SER A 156 -45.67 -16.57 6.08
N GLY A 157 -46.39 -16.31 4.96
CA GLY A 157 -47.86 -16.35 4.82
C GLY A 157 -48.66 -15.17 5.41
N GLU A 158 -49.86 -14.81 4.97
CA GLU A 158 -50.75 -15.20 3.87
C GLU A 158 -51.91 -14.16 3.87
N ALA A 159 -52.63 -14.02 2.75
CA ALA A 159 -53.60 -12.98 2.48
C ALA A 159 -55.03 -13.23 3.05
N MET A 160 -55.75 -12.12 3.21
CA MET A 160 -57.20 -11.95 2.92
C MET A 160 -58.23 -12.52 3.92
N ARG A 161 -59.06 -11.63 4.51
CA ARG A 161 -60.40 -11.26 3.98
C ARG A 161 -61.44 -10.92 5.08
N LEU A 162 -61.82 -9.63 5.08
CA LEU A 162 -63.16 -9.04 5.25
C LEU A 162 -63.97 -9.19 6.58
N LYS A 163 -64.23 -7.99 7.12
CA LYS A 163 -65.55 -7.37 7.41
C LYS A 163 -66.25 -7.64 8.75
N LYS A 164 -66.38 -6.50 9.46
CA LYS A 164 -67.64 -5.84 9.88
C LYS A 164 -68.02 -6.02 11.34
N ILE A 165 -67.78 -4.96 12.12
CA ILE A 165 -68.72 -4.16 12.95
C ILE A 165 -67.85 -3.05 13.59
N GLY A 166 -68.10 -1.75 13.47
CA GLY A 166 -69.35 -1.04 13.77
C GLY A 166 -69.20 -0.37 15.13
N LEU A 167 -68.62 0.84 15.16
CA LEU A 167 -68.78 1.79 16.26
C LEU A 167 -69.82 2.80 15.79
N GLU A 168 -70.80 3.04 16.67
CA GLU A 168 -72.01 3.86 16.56
C GLU A 168 -73.26 3.18 15.97
#